data_AF-A0A7W7FSY3-F1
#
_entry.id   AF-A0A7W7FSY3-F1
#
_cell.length_a   1.000
_cell.length_b   1.000
_cell.length_c   1.000
_cell.angle_alpha   90.00
_cell.angle_beta   90.00
_cell.angle_gamma   90.00
#
_symmetry.space_group_name_H-M   'P 1'
#
loop_
_entity.id
_entity.type
_entity.pdbx_description
1 polymer ?
#
loop_
_entity_poly.entity_id
_entity_poly.type
_entity_poly.pdbx_seq_one_letter_code
_entity_poly.pdbx_strand_id
1 'polypeptide(L)'
;MTEAAVQRLKARMVPAEPPAAWQGLDISYRDSLRANRALRWDNWGARYALGFTRAEFDVIRPFVRHYIALAYQAEADPSLVGELSALADSYGLLDEQVRAGLADLGHALLTRDRIRRGELAVDEQVVTELTRDRIADHRVLNRLLYLLRDQPVDEEHLALLDPWLRLQDLRADLANYAEDIAWDRFNLLRLFVQGHGHSQATHKLRAYRSALLRQALGRLPGASTPALRKLLLAGLPDLGLELTAAVVSKLPRAVLLPLLTSLGRTGELATAPVPAPLPESANSR
;
A
#
# COMPACT_ATOMS: atom_id res chain seq x y z
N MET A 1 -8.02 7.27 27.10
CA MET A 1 -7.57 5.97 26.58
C MET A 1 -7.90 4.91 27.63
N THR A 2 -8.47 3.76 27.27
CA THR A 2 -8.74 2.72 28.28
C THR A 2 -7.60 1.70 28.27
N GLU A 3 -6.98 1.49 29.42
CA GLU A 3 -5.99 0.43 29.64
C GLU A 3 -6.50 -0.93 29.14
N ALA A 4 -7.81 -1.17 29.27
CA ALA A 4 -8.51 -2.33 28.74
C ALA A 4 -8.31 -2.55 27.22
N ALA A 5 -8.27 -1.50 26.40
CA ALA A 5 -8.07 -1.65 24.94
C ALA A 5 -6.65 -2.16 24.62
N VAL A 6 -5.65 -1.62 25.31
CA VAL A 6 -4.25 -2.06 25.17
C VAL A 6 -4.09 -3.50 25.65
N GLN A 7 -4.72 -3.88 26.76
CA GLN A 7 -4.64 -5.26 27.27
C GLN A 7 -5.31 -6.27 26.33
N ARG A 8 -6.46 -5.94 25.73
CA ARG A 8 -7.09 -6.80 24.71
C ARG A 8 -6.17 -6.99 23.49
N LEU A 9 -5.56 -5.93 22.99
CA LEU A 9 -4.59 -6.05 21.90
C LEU A 9 -3.38 -6.89 22.28
N LYS A 10 -2.85 -6.74 23.50
CA LYS A 10 -1.74 -7.58 23.98
C LYS A 10 -2.11 -9.05 24.00
N ALA A 11 -3.31 -9.39 24.49
CA ALA A 11 -3.80 -10.77 24.48
C ALA A 11 -3.93 -11.32 23.05
N ARG A 12 -4.35 -10.48 22.10
CA ARG A 12 -4.42 -10.85 20.68
C ARG A 12 -3.07 -10.97 20.01
N MET A 13 -2.06 -10.23 20.47
CA MET A 13 -0.69 -10.30 19.97
C MET A 13 0.07 -11.55 20.43
N VAL A 14 -0.64 -12.56 20.95
CA VAL A 14 -0.13 -13.91 21.19
C VAL A 14 -0.67 -14.81 20.06
N PRO A 15 0.21 -15.43 19.25
CA PRO A 15 -0.21 -16.36 18.22
C PRO A 15 -1.01 -17.54 18.79
N ALA A 16 -2.03 -17.99 18.07
CA ALA A 16 -2.92 -19.08 18.48
C ALA A 16 -2.19 -20.43 18.56
N GLU A 17 -1.24 -20.69 17.66
CA GLU A 17 -0.49 -21.95 17.57
C GLU A 17 1.02 -21.70 17.40
N PRO A 18 1.83 -21.85 18.46
CA PRO A 18 3.29 -21.81 18.36
C PRO A 18 3.92 -23.22 18.19
N PRO A 19 5.03 -23.35 17.43
CA PRO A 19 5.63 -22.33 16.60
C PRO A 19 4.86 -22.16 15.28
N ALA A 20 4.53 -20.93 14.93
CA ALA A 20 4.01 -20.64 13.59
C ALA A 20 5.17 -20.66 12.59
N ALA A 21 4.96 -21.16 11.36
CA ALA A 21 6.02 -21.33 10.36
C ALA A 21 6.88 -20.07 10.15
N TRP A 22 6.25 -18.88 10.14
CA TRP A 22 6.92 -17.59 10.01
C TRP A 22 7.88 -17.25 11.16
N GLN A 23 7.74 -17.85 12.34
CA GLN A 23 8.63 -17.62 13.48
C GLN A 23 10.02 -18.23 13.28
N GLY A 24 10.13 -19.21 12.39
CA GLY A 24 11.41 -19.77 11.96
C GLY A 24 12.10 -18.98 10.84
N LEU A 25 11.44 -17.97 10.28
CA LEU A 25 12.02 -17.15 9.21
C LEU A 25 12.98 -16.12 9.79
N ASP A 26 14.25 -16.23 9.38
CA ASP A 26 15.24 -15.21 9.66
C ASP A 26 14.92 -13.93 8.88
N ILE A 27 14.17 -13.03 9.51
CA ILE A 27 14.08 -11.65 9.00
C ILE A 27 15.43 -10.98 9.21
N SER A 28 16.14 -10.76 8.11
CA SER A 28 17.42 -10.08 8.14
C SER A 28 17.27 -8.69 8.78
N TYR A 29 18.33 -8.23 9.46
CA TYR A 29 18.35 -6.87 10.02
C TYR A 29 18.04 -5.80 8.96
N ARG A 30 18.50 -6.03 7.72
CA ARG A 30 18.24 -5.18 6.55
C ARG A 30 16.74 -5.09 6.23
N ASP A 31 16.03 -6.22 6.15
CA ASP A 31 14.59 -6.24 5.83
C ASP A 31 13.79 -5.59 6.94
N SER A 32 14.20 -5.84 8.17
CA SER A 32 13.67 -5.16 9.34
C SER A 32 13.85 -3.63 9.28
N LEU A 33 15.03 -3.15 8.86
CA LEU A 33 15.29 -1.72 8.68
C LEU A 33 14.46 -1.14 7.54
N ARG A 34 14.33 -1.87 6.42
CA ARG A 34 13.49 -1.48 5.28
C ARG A 34 12.03 -1.37 5.72
N ALA A 35 11.50 -2.37 6.44
CA ALA A 35 10.16 -2.36 7.02
C ALA A 35 9.97 -1.21 8.02
N ASN A 36 10.96 -0.89 8.85
CA ASN A 36 10.90 0.27 9.74
C ASN A 36 10.87 1.61 8.99
N ARG A 37 11.58 1.71 7.86
CA ARG A 37 11.52 2.90 7.00
C ARG A 37 10.16 3.02 6.31
N ALA A 38 9.62 1.91 5.79
CA ALA A 38 8.28 1.85 5.19
C ALA A 38 7.17 2.15 6.23
N LEU A 39 7.29 1.62 7.44
CA LEU A 39 6.41 1.96 8.56
C LEU A 39 6.39 3.45 8.88
N ARG A 40 7.54 4.12 8.67
CA ARG A 40 7.58 5.58 8.69
C ARG A 40 6.87 6.08 7.42
N TRP A 41 7.44 5.90 6.24
CA TRP A 41 7.01 6.63 5.04
C TRP A 41 5.60 6.29 4.51
N ASP A 42 5.17 5.03 4.59
CA ASP A 42 3.95 4.52 3.92
C ASP A 42 2.74 4.39 4.87
N ASN A 43 2.93 4.49 6.19
CA ASN A 43 1.88 4.27 7.17
C ASN A 43 1.65 5.45 8.14
N TRP A 44 2.26 6.62 7.89
CA TRP A 44 2.23 7.78 8.81
C TRP A 44 0.80 8.19 9.21
N GLY A 45 -0.17 8.12 8.31
CA GLY A 45 -1.57 8.43 8.61
C GLY A 45 -2.48 7.22 8.89
N ALA A 46 -2.14 6.05 8.35
CA ALA A 46 -3.01 4.86 8.34
C ALA A 46 -3.38 4.40 9.76
N ARG A 47 -2.44 4.43 10.71
CA ARG A 47 -2.74 4.04 12.10
C ARG A 47 -3.82 4.92 12.74
N TYR A 48 -3.83 6.23 12.46
CA TYR A 48 -4.82 7.16 13.01
C TYR A 48 -6.11 7.16 12.21
N ALA A 49 -6.04 6.95 10.88
CA ALA A 49 -7.22 6.69 10.06
C ALA A 49 -8.01 5.49 10.59
N LEU A 50 -7.31 4.48 11.11
CA LEU A 50 -7.89 3.29 11.73
C LEU A 50 -8.09 3.46 13.24
N GLY A 51 -7.83 4.65 13.79
CA GLY A 51 -8.10 5.06 15.15
C GLY A 51 -7.19 4.45 16.23
N PHE A 52 -6.04 3.89 15.87
CA PHE A 52 -5.05 3.43 16.84
C PHE A 52 -4.45 4.63 17.58
N THR A 53 -4.38 4.53 18.90
CA THR A 53 -3.49 5.36 19.70
C THR A 53 -2.03 4.92 19.53
N ARG A 54 -1.08 5.77 19.94
CA ARG A 54 0.33 5.41 19.94
C ARG A 54 0.61 4.13 20.73
N ALA A 55 0.01 3.99 21.91
CA ALA A 55 0.20 2.81 22.78
C ALA A 55 -0.36 1.53 22.16
N GLU A 56 -1.55 1.58 21.56
CA GLU A 56 -2.11 0.43 20.82
C GLU A 56 -1.23 0.06 19.63
N PHE A 57 -0.73 1.06 18.88
CA PHE A 57 0.14 0.82 17.74
C PHE A 57 1.50 0.23 18.16
N ASP A 58 2.06 0.66 19.30
CA ASP A 58 3.29 0.09 19.84
C ASP A 58 3.15 -1.41 20.14
N VAL A 59 1.97 -1.87 20.56
CA VAL A 59 1.67 -3.29 20.79
C VAL A 59 1.66 -4.10 19.49
N ILE A 60 1.02 -3.58 18.43
CA ILE A 60 0.91 -4.30 17.15
C ILE A 60 2.09 -4.07 16.19
N ARG A 61 2.99 -3.12 16.51
CA ARG A 61 4.15 -2.77 15.67
C ARG A 61 5.00 -3.99 15.27
N PRO A 62 5.30 -4.96 16.15
CA PRO A 62 6.06 -6.15 15.76
C PRO A 62 5.40 -6.93 14.61
N PHE A 63 4.08 -7.12 14.67
CA PHE A 63 3.32 -7.78 13.60
C PHE A 63 3.38 -6.99 12.30
N VAL A 64 3.09 -5.69 12.34
CA VAL A 64 3.10 -4.85 11.13
C VAL A 64 4.49 -4.84 10.49
N ARG A 65 5.55 -4.75 11.30
CA ARG A 65 6.93 -4.83 10.82
C ARG A 65 7.24 -6.18 10.18
N HIS A 66 6.80 -7.28 10.79
CA HIS A 66 7.02 -8.63 10.27
C HIS A 66 6.27 -8.83 8.95
N TYR A 67 5.00 -8.41 8.88
CA TYR A 67 4.20 -8.42 7.65
C TYR A 67 4.88 -7.66 6.51
N ILE A 68 5.31 -6.42 6.75
CA ILE A 68 5.97 -5.60 5.72
C ILE A 68 7.30 -6.21 5.28
N ALA A 69 8.08 -6.76 6.21
CA ALA A 69 9.34 -7.42 5.89
C ALA A 69 9.11 -8.66 5.01
N LEU A 70 8.13 -9.50 5.34
CA LEU A 70 7.75 -10.65 4.51
C LEU A 70 7.23 -10.21 3.14
N ALA A 71 6.43 -9.14 3.06
CA ALA A 71 5.97 -8.60 1.77
C ALA A 71 7.14 -8.16 0.89
N TYR A 72 8.18 -7.53 1.47
CA TYR A 72 9.40 -7.19 0.73
C TYR A 72 10.23 -8.41 0.33
N GLN A 73 10.29 -9.45 1.16
CA GLN A 73 10.96 -10.70 0.80
C GLN A 73 10.19 -11.41 -0.32
N ALA A 74 8.86 -11.38 -0.29
CA ALA A 74 8.01 -11.93 -1.34
C ALA A 74 8.23 -11.25 -2.71
N GLU A 75 8.66 -9.99 -2.74
CA GLU A 75 9.09 -9.36 -3.99
C GLU A 75 10.26 -10.07 -4.67
N ALA A 76 11.15 -10.68 -3.89
CA ALA A 76 12.30 -11.44 -4.38
C ALA A 76 11.97 -12.93 -4.57
N ASP A 77 11.12 -13.49 -3.71
CA ASP A 77 10.68 -14.88 -3.76
C ASP A 77 9.15 -14.96 -3.60
N PRO A 78 8.39 -15.02 -4.71
CA PRO A 78 6.94 -15.07 -4.68
C PRO A 78 6.35 -16.27 -3.91
N SER A 79 7.14 -17.32 -3.65
CA SER A 79 6.67 -18.46 -2.83
C SER A 79 6.38 -18.06 -1.37
N LEU A 80 6.99 -16.97 -0.89
CA LEU A 80 6.81 -16.44 0.46
C LEU A 80 5.45 -15.76 0.69
N VAL A 81 4.59 -15.63 -0.33
CA VAL A 81 3.20 -15.20 -0.12
C VAL A 81 2.43 -16.18 0.79
N GLY A 82 2.80 -17.47 0.77
CA GLY A 82 2.29 -18.45 1.72
C GLY A 82 2.61 -18.09 3.18
N GLU A 83 3.78 -17.52 3.44
CA GLU A 83 4.20 -17.11 4.78
C GLU A 83 3.44 -15.88 5.29
N LEU A 84 3.03 -14.96 4.41
CA LEU A 84 2.10 -13.89 4.75
C LEU A 84 0.72 -14.44 5.18
N SER A 85 0.27 -15.51 4.51
CA SER A 85 -0.99 -16.18 4.87
C SER A 85 -0.86 -16.87 6.23
N ALA A 86 0.24 -17.61 6.46
CA ALA A 86 0.53 -18.26 7.74
C ALA A 86 0.69 -17.24 8.88
N LEU A 87 1.32 -16.09 8.62
CA LEU A 87 1.40 -14.98 9.56
C LEU A 87 0.00 -14.50 9.95
N ALA A 88 -0.85 -14.14 8.99
CA ALA A 88 -2.20 -13.66 9.28
C ALA A 88 -3.04 -14.72 10.03
N ASP A 89 -2.95 -15.99 9.62
CA ASP A 89 -3.70 -17.09 10.22
C ASP A 89 -3.29 -17.37 11.67
N SER A 90 -1.99 -17.26 11.97
CA SER A 90 -1.49 -17.45 13.34
C SER A 90 -2.06 -16.45 14.37
N TYR A 91 -2.59 -15.31 13.92
CA TYR A 91 -3.29 -14.33 14.76
C TYR A 91 -4.81 -14.35 14.57
N GLY A 92 -5.35 -15.37 13.87
CA GLY A 92 -6.77 -15.50 13.56
C GLY A 92 -7.31 -14.39 12.65
N LEU A 93 -6.48 -13.87 11.74
CA LEU A 93 -6.81 -12.74 10.86
C LEU A 93 -7.09 -13.15 9.41
N LEU A 94 -6.99 -14.45 9.08
CA LEU A 94 -7.12 -14.94 7.71
C LEU A 94 -8.59 -15.14 7.29
N ASP A 95 -9.26 -14.03 6.96
CA ASP A 95 -10.58 -14.06 6.33
C ASP A 95 -10.51 -14.26 4.81
N GLU A 96 -11.68 -14.41 4.15
CA GLU A 96 -11.77 -14.63 2.70
C GLU A 96 -11.14 -13.49 1.89
N GLN A 97 -11.30 -12.24 2.32
CA GLN A 97 -10.80 -11.07 1.61
C GLN A 97 -9.29 -10.87 1.83
N VAL A 98 -8.76 -11.26 3.00
CA VAL A 98 -7.30 -11.36 3.23
C VAL A 98 -6.71 -12.42 2.30
N ARG A 99 -7.33 -13.60 2.19
CA ARG A 99 -6.88 -14.65 1.24
C ARG A 99 -6.89 -14.15 -0.20
N ALA A 100 -7.99 -13.52 -0.63
CA ALA A 100 -8.11 -12.96 -1.97
C ALA A 100 -7.04 -11.89 -2.24
N GLY A 101 -6.81 -10.98 -1.30
CA GLY A 101 -5.76 -9.96 -1.44
C GLY A 101 -4.35 -10.54 -1.48
N LEU A 102 -4.06 -11.58 -0.71
CA LEU A 102 -2.75 -12.27 -0.79
C LEU A 102 -2.60 -13.04 -2.10
N ALA A 103 -3.69 -13.60 -2.65
CA ALA A 103 -3.69 -14.19 -3.99
C ALA A 103 -3.42 -13.15 -5.08
N ASP A 104 -4.03 -11.95 -5.00
CA ASP A 104 -3.74 -10.82 -5.88
C ASP A 104 -2.25 -10.44 -5.80
N LEU A 105 -1.68 -10.37 -4.59
CA LEU A 105 -0.24 -10.09 -4.42
C LEU A 105 0.63 -11.14 -5.12
N GLY A 106 0.34 -12.43 -4.92
CA GLY A 106 1.04 -13.51 -5.61
C GLY A 106 0.90 -13.42 -7.13
N HIS A 107 -0.29 -13.10 -7.63
CA HIS A 107 -0.53 -12.86 -9.05
C HIS A 107 0.31 -11.70 -9.60
N ALA A 108 0.37 -10.57 -8.89
CA ALA A 108 1.20 -9.43 -9.29
C ALA A 108 2.69 -9.79 -9.37
N LEU A 109 3.20 -10.50 -8.37
CA LEU A 109 4.60 -10.90 -8.29
C LEU A 109 4.99 -11.87 -9.41
N LEU A 110 4.17 -12.90 -9.67
CA LEU A 110 4.38 -13.82 -10.78
C LEU A 110 4.26 -13.13 -12.14
N THR A 111 3.31 -12.20 -12.29
CA THR A 111 3.14 -11.41 -13.51
C THR A 111 4.36 -10.55 -13.80
N ARG A 112 4.90 -9.86 -12.78
CA ARG A 112 6.15 -9.08 -12.89
C ARG A 112 7.31 -9.94 -13.36
N ASP A 113 7.43 -11.13 -12.79
CA ASP A 113 8.53 -12.03 -13.12
C ASP A 113 8.42 -12.58 -14.55
N ARG A 114 7.21 -12.95 -15.00
CA ARG A 114 6.96 -13.35 -16.39
C ARG A 114 7.26 -12.24 -17.39
N ILE A 115 6.90 -10.99 -17.07
CA ILE A 115 7.25 -9.81 -17.89
C ILE A 115 8.77 -9.66 -17.96
N ARG A 116 9.46 -9.73 -16.81
CA ARG A 116 10.93 -9.64 -16.73
C ARG A 116 11.61 -10.72 -17.58
N ARG A 117 11.07 -11.95 -17.58
CA ARG A 117 11.57 -13.08 -18.37
C ARG A 117 11.15 -13.03 -19.85
N GLY A 118 10.37 -12.03 -20.27
CA GLY A 118 9.85 -11.94 -21.64
C GLY A 118 8.79 -12.99 -21.98
N GLU A 119 8.26 -13.70 -20.98
CA GLU A 119 7.23 -14.75 -21.10
C GLU A 119 5.80 -14.17 -21.20
N LEU A 120 5.65 -12.87 -20.93
CA LEU A 120 4.38 -12.15 -21.00
C LEU A 120 4.59 -10.80 -21.70
N ALA A 121 3.87 -10.60 -22.81
CA ALA A 121 3.84 -9.32 -23.50
C ALA A 121 3.08 -8.28 -22.66
N VAL A 122 3.56 -7.04 -22.69
CA VAL A 122 2.96 -5.93 -21.94
C VAL A 122 1.93 -5.24 -22.81
N ASP A 123 0.65 -5.35 -22.43
CA ASP A 123 -0.46 -4.61 -23.01
C ASP A 123 -1.22 -3.79 -21.96
N GLU A 124 -2.29 -3.11 -22.37
CA GLU A 124 -3.09 -2.26 -21.49
C GLU A 124 -3.81 -3.04 -20.38
N GLN A 125 -4.21 -4.29 -20.65
CA GLN A 125 -4.85 -5.15 -19.65
C GLN A 125 -3.84 -5.57 -18.59
N VAL A 126 -2.65 -6.05 -19.00
CA VAL A 126 -1.56 -6.42 -18.09
C VAL A 126 -1.16 -5.25 -17.21
N VAL A 127 -1.01 -4.04 -17.76
CA VAL A 127 -0.71 -2.83 -16.97
C VAL A 127 -1.83 -2.56 -15.95
N THR A 128 -3.08 -2.67 -16.36
CA THR A 128 -4.24 -2.39 -15.49
C THR A 128 -4.35 -3.39 -14.34
N GLU A 129 -4.23 -4.69 -14.62
CA GLU A 129 -4.27 -5.75 -13.62
C GLU A 129 -3.08 -5.67 -12.68
N LEU A 130 -1.86 -5.54 -13.21
CA LEU A 130 -0.65 -5.49 -12.39
C LEU A 130 -0.64 -4.28 -11.46
N THR A 131 -1.06 -3.10 -11.93
CA THR A 131 -1.13 -1.91 -11.08
C THR A 131 -2.25 -1.95 -10.04
N ARG A 132 -3.30 -2.75 -10.25
CA ARG A 132 -4.33 -3.00 -9.25
C ARG A 132 -3.80 -3.97 -8.19
N ASP A 133 -3.15 -5.04 -8.62
CA ASP A 133 -2.72 -6.13 -7.75
C ASP A 133 -1.43 -5.80 -6.98
N ARG A 134 -0.57 -4.92 -7.51
CA ARG A 134 0.70 -4.53 -6.85
C ARG A 134 0.49 -3.86 -5.49
N ILE A 135 -0.63 -3.17 -5.29
CA ILE A 135 -0.96 -2.54 -4.00
C ILE A 135 -1.70 -3.50 -3.04
N ALA A 136 -1.82 -4.79 -3.39
CA ALA A 136 -2.59 -5.75 -2.60
C ALA A 136 -2.02 -5.94 -1.19
N ASP A 137 -0.70 -5.86 -1.02
CA ASP A 137 -0.06 -5.89 0.29
C ASP A 137 -0.54 -4.76 1.21
N HIS A 138 -0.67 -3.53 0.68
CA HIS A 138 -1.21 -2.38 1.40
C HIS A 138 -2.70 -2.54 1.70
N ARG A 139 -3.49 -3.06 0.76
CA ARG A 139 -4.94 -3.33 0.96
C ARG A 139 -5.16 -4.36 2.06
N VAL A 140 -4.42 -5.47 2.00
CA VAL A 140 -4.43 -6.53 3.01
C VAL A 140 -3.98 -5.97 4.35
N LEU A 141 -2.89 -5.19 4.41
CA LEU A 141 -2.43 -4.61 5.66
C LEU A 141 -3.50 -3.71 6.32
N ASN A 142 -4.15 -2.84 5.54
CA ASN A 142 -5.23 -1.99 6.08
C ASN A 142 -6.40 -2.82 6.62
N ARG A 143 -6.74 -3.93 5.97
CA ARG A 143 -7.76 -4.87 6.46
C ARG A 143 -7.33 -5.58 7.74
N LEU A 144 -6.10 -6.11 7.78
CA LEU A 144 -5.53 -6.75 8.97
C LEU A 144 -5.55 -5.80 10.18
N LEU A 145 -5.31 -4.51 9.95
CA LEU A 145 -5.38 -3.49 10.99
C LEU A 145 -6.81 -3.27 11.54
N TYR A 146 -7.87 -3.39 10.71
CA TYR A 146 -9.25 -3.42 11.22
C TYR A 146 -9.52 -4.67 12.06
N LEU A 147 -9.12 -5.84 11.53
CA LEU A 147 -9.34 -7.13 12.17
C LEU A 147 -8.62 -7.21 13.53
N LEU A 148 -7.38 -6.72 13.62
CA LEU A 148 -6.62 -6.64 14.87
C LEU A 148 -7.34 -5.84 15.97
N ARG A 149 -8.18 -4.86 15.61
CA ARG A 149 -8.95 -4.05 16.57
C ARG A 149 -10.31 -4.63 16.94
N ASP A 150 -10.69 -5.78 16.39
CA ASP A 150 -12.07 -6.29 16.45
C ASP A 150 -13.09 -5.27 15.94
N GLN A 151 -12.71 -4.51 14.91
CA GLN A 151 -13.60 -3.55 14.27
C GLN A 151 -14.15 -4.11 12.97
N PRO A 152 -15.44 -3.89 12.66
CA PRO A 152 -15.95 -4.13 11.31
C PRO A 152 -15.07 -3.41 10.29
N VAL A 153 -14.71 -4.11 9.23
CA VAL A 153 -13.92 -3.53 8.15
C VAL A 153 -14.77 -2.47 7.44
N ASP A 154 -14.25 -1.25 7.36
CA ASP A 154 -14.90 -0.16 6.65
C ASP A 154 -14.56 -0.26 5.15
N GLU A 155 -15.39 -1.02 4.43
CA GLU A 155 -15.20 -1.27 2.99
C GLU A 155 -15.27 0.01 2.15
N GLU A 156 -16.06 1.01 2.59
CA GLU A 156 -16.12 2.30 1.92
C GLU A 156 -14.77 3.04 2.02
N HIS A 157 -14.17 3.06 3.21
CA HIS A 157 -12.84 3.62 3.40
C HIS A 157 -11.78 2.89 2.56
N LEU A 158 -11.77 1.55 2.55
CA LEU A 158 -10.82 0.79 1.73
C LEU A 158 -11.00 1.06 0.23
N ALA A 159 -12.26 1.11 -0.24
CA ALA A 159 -12.57 1.46 -1.62
C ALA A 159 -12.16 2.91 -1.95
N LEU A 160 -12.31 3.86 -1.02
CA LEU A 160 -11.83 5.22 -1.24
C LEU A 160 -10.32 5.28 -1.33
N LEU A 161 -9.60 4.53 -0.49
CA LEU A 161 -8.15 4.54 -0.38
C LEU A 161 -7.44 3.92 -1.61
N ASP A 162 -8.05 2.91 -2.23
CA ASP A 162 -7.47 2.15 -3.36
C ASP A 162 -6.83 3.01 -4.48
N PRO A 163 -7.55 3.94 -5.15
CA PRO A 163 -6.95 4.74 -6.21
C PRO A 163 -5.85 5.70 -5.70
N TRP A 164 -5.87 6.07 -4.42
CA TRP A 164 -4.80 6.89 -3.82
C TRP A 164 -3.53 6.08 -3.57
N LEU A 165 -3.65 4.83 -3.13
CA LEU A 165 -2.50 3.92 -3.01
C LEU A 165 -1.83 3.72 -4.36
N ARG A 166 -2.62 3.50 -5.42
CA ARG A 166 -2.08 3.37 -6.80
C ARG A 166 -1.38 4.65 -7.28
N LEU A 167 -1.90 5.82 -6.93
CA LEU A 167 -1.26 7.10 -7.23
C LEU A 167 0.04 7.29 -6.44
N GLN A 168 0.07 6.88 -5.16
CA GLN A 168 1.26 6.96 -4.31
C GLN A 168 2.39 6.05 -4.82
N ASP A 169 2.02 4.83 -5.21
CA ASP A 169 2.90 3.84 -5.78
C ASP A 169 3.47 4.29 -7.15
N LEU A 170 2.62 4.86 -8.03
CA LEU A 170 3.09 5.55 -9.24
C LEU A 170 4.05 6.72 -8.91
N ARG A 171 3.73 7.55 -7.92
CA ARG A 171 4.62 8.67 -7.53
C ARG A 171 5.99 8.15 -7.08
N ALA A 172 6.03 7.05 -6.32
CA ALA A 172 7.27 6.42 -5.90
C ALA A 172 8.09 5.92 -7.10
N ASP A 173 7.46 5.24 -8.07
CA ASP A 173 8.13 4.82 -9.31
C ASP A 173 8.71 6.02 -10.09
N LEU A 174 7.96 7.12 -10.20
CA LEU A 174 8.45 8.31 -10.91
C LEU A 174 9.64 8.96 -10.21
N ALA A 175 9.63 9.00 -8.87
CA ALA A 175 10.71 9.58 -8.08
C ALA A 175 11.99 8.73 -8.12
N ASN A 176 11.85 7.40 -8.15
CA ASN A 176 12.97 6.46 -8.09
C ASN A 176 13.41 5.93 -9.47
N TYR A 177 12.82 6.44 -10.57
CA TYR A 177 12.98 5.87 -11.92
C TYR A 177 14.43 5.58 -12.31
N ALA A 178 15.35 6.53 -12.14
CA ALA A 178 16.74 6.33 -12.51
C ALA A 178 17.44 5.23 -11.69
N GLU A 179 17.16 5.18 -10.38
CA GLU A 179 17.70 4.15 -9.48
C GLU A 179 17.11 2.77 -9.81
N ASP A 180 15.81 2.70 -10.04
CA ASP A 180 15.12 1.45 -10.37
C ASP A 180 15.63 0.86 -11.68
N ILE A 181 15.85 1.67 -12.72
CA ILE A 181 16.45 1.21 -13.98
C ILE A 181 17.89 0.71 -13.75
N ALA A 182 18.71 1.45 -13.00
CA ALA A 182 20.11 1.09 -12.78
C ALA A 182 20.29 -0.21 -11.98
N TRP A 183 19.28 -0.60 -11.19
CA TRP A 183 19.33 -1.76 -10.30
C TRP A 183 18.39 -2.88 -10.76
N ASP A 184 17.90 -2.80 -11.99
CA ASP A 184 16.90 -3.71 -12.59
C ASP A 184 15.69 -3.98 -11.67
N ARG A 185 15.20 -2.94 -11.00
CA ARG A 185 13.97 -3.00 -10.22
C ARG A 185 12.78 -2.72 -11.12
N PHE A 186 11.62 -3.22 -10.69
CA PHE A 186 10.36 -2.92 -11.34
C PHE A 186 10.11 -1.41 -11.29
N ASN A 187 9.57 -0.86 -12.37
CA ASN A 187 9.13 0.52 -12.43
C ASN A 187 8.00 0.67 -13.45
N LEU A 188 6.92 1.36 -13.10
CA LEU A 188 5.77 1.47 -13.99
C LEU A 188 6.10 2.21 -15.30
N LEU A 189 6.96 3.24 -15.29
CA LEU A 189 7.34 3.92 -16.55
C LEU A 189 8.08 2.95 -17.49
N ARG A 190 8.93 2.07 -16.96
CA ARG A 190 9.60 1.02 -17.75
C ARG A 190 8.58 0.09 -18.40
N LEU A 191 7.55 -0.30 -17.66
CA LEU A 191 6.46 -1.12 -18.19
C LEU A 191 5.73 -0.42 -19.37
N PHE A 192 5.43 0.87 -19.23
CA PHE A 192 4.83 1.66 -20.33
C PHE A 192 5.77 1.79 -21.54
N VAL A 193 7.09 1.84 -21.34
CA VAL A 193 8.07 1.81 -22.43
C VAL A 193 8.05 0.46 -23.16
N GLN A 194 7.95 -0.65 -22.42
CA GLN A 194 7.88 -1.98 -23.02
C GLN A 194 6.59 -2.18 -23.84
N GLY A 195 5.44 -1.71 -23.34
CA GLY A 195 4.16 -1.88 -24.03
C GLY A 195 3.85 -0.86 -25.14
N HIS A 196 4.43 0.35 -25.08
CA HIS A 196 4.08 1.44 -26.02
C HIS A 196 5.27 2.07 -26.73
N GLY A 197 6.50 1.70 -26.39
CA GLY A 197 7.71 2.32 -26.91
C GLY A 197 8.04 3.67 -26.26
N HIS A 198 9.31 4.09 -26.41
CA HIS A 198 9.86 5.29 -25.77
C HIS A 198 9.13 6.59 -26.14
N SER A 199 8.63 6.70 -27.38
CA SER A 199 7.96 7.91 -27.87
C SER A 199 6.58 8.14 -27.25
N GLN A 200 5.85 7.07 -26.91
CA GLN A 200 4.47 7.13 -26.43
C GLN A 200 4.33 6.88 -24.92
N ALA A 201 5.32 6.24 -24.28
CA ALA A 201 5.24 5.80 -22.89
C ALA A 201 4.85 6.91 -21.91
N THR A 202 5.50 8.08 -21.98
CA THR A 202 5.19 9.18 -21.06
C THR A 202 3.80 9.76 -21.28
N HIS A 203 3.33 9.81 -22.53
CA HIS A 203 1.97 10.27 -22.85
C HIS A 203 0.92 9.29 -22.29
N LYS A 204 1.12 7.99 -22.52
CA LYS A 204 0.24 6.93 -22.01
C LYS A 204 0.22 6.88 -20.49
N LEU A 205 1.38 7.02 -19.83
CA LEU A 205 1.46 7.05 -18.37
C LEU A 205 0.75 8.28 -17.77
N ARG A 206 0.89 9.46 -18.41
CA ARG A 206 0.13 10.66 -17.98
C ARG A 206 -1.38 10.45 -18.11
N ALA A 207 -1.84 9.86 -19.22
CA ALA A 207 -3.25 9.56 -19.42
C ALA A 207 -3.78 8.57 -18.36
N TYR A 208 -3.01 7.53 -18.05
CA TYR A 208 -3.30 6.58 -16.97
C TYR A 208 -3.39 7.27 -15.60
N ARG A 209 -2.40 8.11 -15.25
CA ARG A 209 -2.44 8.91 -14.02
C ARG A 209 -3.67 9.80 -13.95
N SER A 210 -4.02 10.48 -15.04
CA SER A 210 -5.23 11.31 -15.10
C SER A 210 -6.51 10.49 -14.91
N ALA A 211 -6.56 9.25 -15.42
CA ALA A 211 -7.69 8.35 -15.19
C ALA A 211 -7.81 7.95 -13.70
N LEU A 212 -6.70 7.55 -13.07
CA LEU A 212 -6.66 7.27 -11.63
C LEU A 212 -7.10 8.47 -10.79
N LEU A 213 -6.62 9.67 -11.13
CA LEU A 213 -6.99 10.88 -10.41
C LEU A 213 -8.49 11.19 -10.55
N ARG A 214 -9.07 11.02 -11.76
CA ARG A 214 -10.52 11.14 -11.96
C ARG A 214 -11.29 10.12 -11.14
N GLN A 215 -10.81 8.87 -11.07
CA GLN A 215 -11.42 7.83 -10.24
C GLN A 215 -11.36 8.21 -8.75
N ALA A 216 -10.20 8.63 -8.24
CA ALA A 216 -10.01 9.04 -6.84
C ALA A 216 -10.93 10.20 -6.48
N LEU A 217 -10.92 11.28 -7.27
CA LEU A 217 -11.72 12.48 -7.03
C LEU A 217 -13.22 12.23 -7.24
N GLY A 218 -13.58 11.40 -8.21
CA GLY A 218 -14.98 11.07 -8.53
C GLY A 218 -15.69 10.30 -7.42
N ARG A 219 -14.96 9.61 -6.54
CA ARG A 219 -15.53 8.89 -5.39
C ARG A 219 -15.83 9.81 -4.19
N LEU A 220 -15.15 10.95 -4.05
CA LEU A 220 -15.28 11.83 -2.88
C LEU A 220 -16.71 12.36 -2.64
N PRO A 221 -17.48 12.80 -3.66
CA PRO A 221 -18.83 13.33 -3.45
C PRO A 221 -19.83 12.29 -2.94
N GLY A 222 -19.61 11.00 -3.20
CA GLY A 222 -20.46 9.90 -2.73
C GLY A 222 -20.05 9.34 -1.37
N ALA A 223 -18.81 9.58 -0.94
CA ALA A 223 -18.26 9.05 0.30
C ALA A 223 -18.97 9.57 1.56
N SER A 224 -19.08 8.77 2.61
CA SER A 224 -19.53 9.21 3.94
C SER A 224 -18.53 10.15 4.61
N THR A 225 -19.00 10.99 5.54
CA THR A 225 -18.11 11.88 6.33
C THR A 225 -17.05 11.12 7.13
N PRO A 226 -17.37 10.00 7.83
CA PRO A 226 -16.35 9.18 8.47
C PRO A 226 -15.27 8.70 7.50
N ALA A 227 -15.64 8.19 6.33
CA ALA A 227 -14.68 7.67 5.36
C ALA A 227 -13.77 8.78 4.79
N LEU A 228 -14.31 9.99 4.54
CA LEU A 228 -13.51 11.16 4.16
C LEU A 228 -12.50 11.56 5.25
N ARG A 229 -12.89 11.50 6.53
CA ARG A 229 -11.95 11.79 7.64
C ARG A 229 -10.82 10.78 7.70
N LYS A 230 -11.13 9.50 7.54
CA LYS A 230 -10.13 8.43 7.49
C LYS A 230 -9.17 8.62 6.31
N LEU A 231 -9.70 8.93 5.13
CA LEU A 231 -8.87 9.22 3.95
C LEU A 231 -7.94 10.41 4.19
N LEU A 232 -8.45 11.51 4.77
CA LEU A 232 -7.61 12.66 5.10
C LEU A 232 -6.52 12.29 6.11
N LEU A 233 -6.88 11.56 7.17
CA LEU A 233 -5.93 11.10 8.18
C LEU A 233 -4.84 10.21 7.58
N ALA A 234 -5.20 9.32 6.64
CA ALA A 234 -4.27 8.43 5.97
C ALA A 234 -3.17 9.20 5.21
N GLY A 235 -3.47 10.40 4.70
CA GLY A 235 -2.53 11.24 3.96
C GLY A 235 -1.72 12.26 4.78
N LEU A 236 -1.92 12.34 6.10
CA LEU A 236 -1.22 13.32 6.96
C LEU A 236 0.12 12.78 7.49
N PRO A 237 1.17 13.64 7.59
CA PRO A 237 2.43 13.27 8.22
C PRO A 237 2.31 13.15 9.74
N ASP A 238 3.16 12.32 10.38
CA ASP A 238 3.06 11.95 11.81
C ASP A 238 3.33 13.08 12.84
N LEU A 239 3.84 14.22 12.37
CA LEU A 239 4.18 15.35 13.25
C LEU A 239 2.91 16.02 13.80
N GLY A 240 2.59 15.73 15.07
CA GLY A 240 1.44 16.30 15.76
C GLY A 240 0.11 15.58 15.48
N LEU A 241 0.16 14.33 14.99
CA LEU A 241 -1.05 13.59 14.57
C LEU A 241 -2.10 13.42 15.66
N GLU A 242 -1.75 13.37 16.94
CA GLU A 242 -2.76 13.27 18.00
C GLU A 242 -3.66 14.52 18.06
N LEU A 243 -3.05 15.70 17.90
CA LEU A 243 -3.78 16.97 17.85
C LEU A 243 -4.55 17.12 16.54
N THR A 244 -3.92 16.80 15.41
CA THR A 244 -4.59 16.93 14.11
C THR A 244 -5.68 15.89 13.92
N ALA A 245 -5.54 14.66 14.46
CA ALA A 245 -6.60 13.66 14.46
C ALA A 245 -7.82 14.12 15.28
N ALA A 246 -7.60 14.74 16.44
CA ALA A 246 -8.68 15.32 17.22
C ALA A 246 -9.43 16.42 16.43
N VAL A 247 -8.71 17.25 15.68
CA VAL A 247 -9.32 18.28 14.80
C VAL A 247 -10.04 17.66 13.61
N VAL A 248 -9.38 16.78 12.85
CA VAL A 248 -9.93 16.12 11.65
C VAL A 248 -11.17 15.31 11.98
N SER A 249 -11.20 14.63 13.12
CA SER A 249 -12.36 13.86 13.58
C SER A 249 -13.64 14.69 13.73
N LYS A 250 -13.50 16.02 13.88
CA LYS A 250 -14.61 16.96 14.04
C LYS A 250 -14.91 17.78 12.78
N LEU A 251 -14.06 17.70 11.74
CA LEU A 251 -14.28 18.50 10.54
C LEU A 251 -15.59 18.09 9.85
N PRO A 252 -16.44 19.06 9.47
CA PRO A 252 -17.67 18.79 8.74
C PRO A 252 -17.38 18.45 7.27
N ARG A 253 -18.33 17.75 6.62
CA ARG A 253 -18.25 17.40 5.20
C ARG A 253 -17.91 18.61 4.31
N ALA A 254 -18.53 19.76 4.59
CA ALA A 254 -18.36 21.00 3.84
C ALA A 254 -16.91 21.51 3.84
N VAL A 255 -16.08 21.10 4.79
CA VAL A 255 -14.64 21.40 4.83
C VAL A 255 -13.82 20.26 4.23
N LEU A 256 -14.14 19.01 4.57
CA LEU A 256 -13.38 17.83 4.11
C LEU A 256 -13.38 17.67 2.59
N LEU A 257 -14.54 17.82 1.96
CA LEU A 257 -14.70 17.59 0.52
C LEU A 257 -13.86 18.56 -0.33
N PRO A 258 -13.96 19.91 -0.17
CA PRO A 258 -13.13 20.82 -0.94
C PRO A 258 -11.65 20.67 -0.60
N LEU A 259 -11.29 20.37 0.65
CA LEU A 259 -9.90 20.15 1.06
C LEU A 259 -9.29 18.93 0.34
N LEU A 260 -9.93 17.76 0.43
CA LEU A 260 -9.46 16.54 -0.24
C LEU A 260 -9.45 16.69 -1.77
N THR A 261 -10.43 17.39 -2.32
CA THR A 261 -10.47 17.69 -3.76
C THR A 261 -9.30 18.57 -4.18
N SER A 262 -8.99 19.60 -3.39
CA SER A 262 -7.86 20.49 -3.62
C SER A 262 -6.54 19.73 -3.53
N LEU A 263 -6.31 19.00 -2.42
CA LEU A 263 -5.12 18.17 -2.22
C LEU A 263 -4.91 17.16 -3.35
N GLY A 264 -5.98 16.52 -3.83
CA GLY A 264 -5.89 15.61 -4.96
C GLY A 264 -5.50 16.30 -6.27
N ARG A 265 -5.98 17.51 -6.53
CA ARG A 265 -5.71 18.23 -7.79
C ARG A 265 -4.34 18.89 -7.83
N THR A 266 -3.87 19.41 -6.70
CA THR A 266 -2.66 20.23 -6.62
C THR A 266 -1.47 19.49 -6.01
N GLY A 267 -1.71 18.40 -5.29
CA GLY A 267 -0.68 17.61 -4.65
C GLY A 267 0.22 16.87 -5.63
N GLU A 268 1.37 16.41 -5.13
CA GLU A 268 2.39 15.69 -5.91
C GLU A 268 1.83 14.47 -6.65
N LEU A 269 0.81 13.81 -6.09
CA LEU A 269 0.15 12.67 -6.72
C LEU A 269 -0.43 13.01 -8.11
N ALA A 270 -0.85 14.26 -8.31
CA ALA A 270 -1.33 14.74 -9.61
C ALA A 270 -0.22 15.37 -10.46
N THR A 271 0.73 16.06 -9.82
CA THR A 271 1.62 17.01 -10.48
C THR A 271 3.06 16.53 -10.63
N ALA A 272 3.47 15.42 -10.01
CA ALA A 272 4.84 14.91 -10.08
C ALA A 272 5.33 14.84 -11.54
N PRO A 273 6.56 15.30 -11.83
CA PRO A 273 7.09 15.24 -13.17
C PRO A 273 7.23 13.78 -13.62
N VAL A 274 6.88 13.51 -14.88
CA VAL A 274 7.17 12.23 -15.51
C VAL A 274 8.54 12.38 -16.19
N PRO A 275 9.58 11.64 -15.76
CA PRO A 275 10.91 11.76 -16.33
C PRO A 275 10.91 11.25 -17.79
N ALA A 276 11.93 11.66 -18.54
CA ALA A 276 12.16 11.09 -19.86
C ALA A 276 12.54 9.61 -19.73
N PRO A 277 12.03 8.72 -20.60
CA PRO A 277 12.43 7.32 -20.61
C PRO A 277 13.94 7.18 -20.80
N LEU A 278 14.57 6.35 -19.95
CA LEU A 278 15.96 5.99 -20.07
C LEU A 278 16.11 4.74 -20.96
N PRO A 279 17.18 4.61 -21.75
CA PRO A 279 17.46 3.39 -22.48
C PRO A 279 17.66 2.23 -21.50
N GLU A 280 17.22 1.02 -21.88
CA GLU A 280 17.54 -0.16 -21.09
C GLU A 280 19.05 -0.42 -21.09
N SER A 281 19.60 -0.80 -19.94
CA SER A 281 21.01 -1.11 -19.82
C SER A 281 21.32 -2.39 -20.60
N ALA A 282 22.43 -2.43 -21.35
CA ALA A 282 22.79 -3.58 -22.19
C ALA A 282 22.94 -4.91 -21.41
N ASN A 283 23.04 -4.85 -20.07
CA ASN A 283 23.14 -6.00 -19.17
C ASN A 283 21.77 -6.58 -18.75
N SER A 284 20.66 -6.11 -19.33
CA SER A 284 19.28 -6.48 -18.93
C SER A 284 18.67 -7.61 -19.79
N ARG A 285 19.46 -8.28 -20.64
CA ARG A 285 19.02 -9.37 -21.52
C ARG A 285 19.69 -10.68 -21.15
#